data_AF-A0AAU0MF10-F1
#
_entry.id   AF-A0AAU0MF10-F1
#
_cell.length_a   1.000
_cell.length_b   1.000
_cell.length_c   1.000
_cell.angle_alpha   90.00
_cell.angle_beta   90.00
_cell.angle_gamma   90.00
#
_symmetry.space_group_name_H-M   'P 1'
#
loop_
_entity.id
_entity.type
_entity.pdbx_description
1 polymer ?
#
loop_
_entity_poly.entity_id
_entity_poly.type
_entity_poly.pdbx_seq_one_letter_code
_entity_poly.pdbx_strand_id
1 'polypeptide(L)' 'MSSNDADAEASGAPRQRIVRVPGARRAKLTPAPGTTVEPVKGDATAEPAAEPTERGPNDDRMRRDVPPHW' A
#
# COMPACT_ATOMS: atom_id res chain seq x y z
N MET A 1 16.40 -1.43 -22.47
CA MET A 1 14.94 -1.31 -22.65
C MET A 1 14.41 -0.44 -21.52
N SER A 2 14.05 0.82 -21.79
CA SER A 2 13.57 1.75 -20.75
C SER A 2 12.09 1.53 -20.47
N SER A 3 11.75 1.33 -19.20
CA SER A 3 10.41 1.04 -18.69
C SER A 3 9.41 2.20 -18.73
N ASN A 4 9.62 3.22 -19.57
CA ASN A 4 8.79 4.44 -19.57
C ASN A 4 7.57 4.39 -20.50
N ASP A 5 7.47 3.40 -21.40
CA ASP A 5 6.39 3.34 -22.39
C ASP A 5 5.05 2.84 -21.81
N ALA A 6 5.06 2.18 -20.64
CA ALA A 6 3.83 1.68 -20.01
C ALA A 6 2.98 2.78 -19.34
N ASP A 7 3.58 3.89 -18.92
CA ASP A 7 2.86 5.01 -18.29
C ASP A 7 2.14 5.92 -19.31
N ALA A 8 2.46 5.82 -20.60
CA ALA A 8 1.89 6.68 -21.64
C ALA A 8 0.41 6.35 -21.95
N GLU A 9 -0.04 5.10 -21.74
CA GLU A 9 -1.43 4.69 -22.00
C GLU A 9 -2.42 5.27 -20.97
N ALA A 10 -1.96 5.62 -19.76
CA ALA A 10 -2.78 6.28 -18.74
C ALA A 10 -3.05 7.77 -19.02
N SER A 11 -2.43 8.37 -20.04
CA SER A 11 -2.49 9.82 -20.30
C SER A 11 -3.85 10.32 -20.83
N GLY A 12 -4.72 9.43 -21.30
CA GLY A 12 -6.07 9.75 -21.81
C GLY A 12 -7.21 9.65 -20.77
N ALA A 13 -6.95 9.05 -19.61
CA ALA A 13 -7.96 8.87 -18.56
C ALA A 13 -8.10 10.14 -17.69
N PRO A 14 -9.32 10.48 -17.22
CA PRO A 14 -9.50 11.61 -16.32
C PRO A 14 -8.72 11.39 -15.01
N ARG A 15 -7.98 12.42 -14.58
CA ARG A 15 -7.18 12.36 -13.35
C ARG A 15 -8.06 12.14 -12.11
N GLN A 16 -7.55 11.36 -11.16
CA GLN A 16 -8.18 11.15 -9.86
C GLN A 16 -8.33 12.47 -9.10
N ARG A 17 -9.51 12.70 -8.51
CA ARG A 17 -9.81 13.94 -7.79
C ARG A 17 -9.21 13.90 -6.38
N ILE A 18 -8.73 15.06 -5.93
CA ILE A 18 -8.18 15.25 -4.58
C ILE A 18 -9.09 16.18 -3.80
N VAL A 19 -9.41 15.83 -2.56
CA VAL A 19 -10.25 16.62 -1.65
C VAL A 19 -9.40 17.12 -0.48
N ARG A 20 -9.42 18.44 -0.24
CA ARG A 20 -8.79 19.02 0.95
C ARG A 20 -9.63 18.69 2.19
N VAL A 21 -8.97 18.23 3.25
CA VAL A 21 -9.61 17.92 4.53
C VAL A 21 -9.29 19.04 5.52
N PRO A 22 -10.30 19.77 6.04
CA PRO A 22 -10.06 20.80 7.05
C PRO A 22 -9.29 20.26 8.25
N GLY A 23 -8.26 20.97 8.70
CA GLY A 23 -7.42 20.56 9.83
C GLY A 23 -6.38 19.47 9.53
N ALA A 24 -6.40 18.84 8.35
CA ALA A 24 -5.39 17.87 7.96
C ALA A 24 -4.29 18.50 7.11
N ARG A 25 -3.03 18.11 7.35
CA ARG A 25 -1.90 18.50 6.48
C ARG A 25 -1.98 17.82 5.11
N ARG A 26 -2.49 16.59 5.07
CA ARG A 26 -2.58 15.77 3.85
C ARG A 26 -3.98 15.87 3.26
N ALA A 27 -4.05 15.94 1.93
CA ALA A 27 -5.30 15.84 1.21
C ALA A 27 -5.74 14.36 1.07
N LYS A 28 -7.04 14.14 0.88
CA LYS A 28 -7.63 12.81 0.69
C LYS A 28 -7.82 12.55 -0.80
N LEU A 29 -7.42 11.38 -1.27
CA LEU A 29 -7.70 10.91 -2.62
C LEU A 29 -9.14 10.37 -2.67
N THR A 30 -9.89 10.71 -3.72
CA THR A 30 -11.14 9.99 -4.03
C THR A 30 -10.80 8.57 -4.50
N PRO A 31 -11.74 7.61 -4.52
CA PRO A 31 -11.52 6.33 -5.19
C PRO A 31 -11.01 6.54 -6.62
N ALA A 32 -10.19 5.60 -7.08
CA ALA A 32 -9.80 5.59 -8.48
C ALA A 32 -11.04 5.30 -9.34
N PRO A 33 -11.10 5.79 -10.59
CA PRO A 33 -12.18 5.43 -11.49
C PRO A 33 -12.32 3.90 -11.59
N GLY A 34 -13.55 3.38 -11.40
CA GLY A 34 -13.83 1.95 -11.45
C GLY A 34 -13.52 1.17 -10.16
N THR A 35 -13.14 1.83 -9.07
CA THR A 35 -12.89 1.16 -7.78
C THR A 35 -13.85 1.61 -6.66
N THR A 36 -14.06 0.73 -5.69
CA THR A 36 -14.87 1.00 -4.47
C THR A 36 -13.98 1.40 -3.30
N VAL A 37 -14.54 2.15 -2.34
CA VAL A 37 -13.85 2.47 -1.06
C VAL A 37 -13.74 1.24 -0.18
N GLU A 38 -14.76 0.39 -0.20
CA GLU A 38 -14.78 -0.81 0.61
C GLU A 38 -13.77 -1.83 0.08
N PRO A 39 -13.03 -2.50 0.99
CA PRO A 39 -12.20 -3.62 0.60
C PRO A 39 -13.10 -4.71 0.02
N VAL A 40 -12.78 -5.16 -1.20
CA VAL A 40 -13.37 -6.38 -1.72
C VAL A 40 -12.96 -7.50 -0.77
N LYS A 41 -13.92 -8.32 -0.31
CA LYS A 41 -13.58 -9.54 0.41
C LYS A 41 -12.63 -10.33 -0.49
N GLY A 42 -11.42 -10.60 -0.01
CA GLY A 42 -10.51 -11.50 -0.71
C GLY A 42 -11.23 -12.80 -1.02
N ASP A 43 -10.91 -13.42 -2.15
CA ASP A 43 -11.47 -14.72 -2.50
C ASP A 43 -11.28 -15.66 -1.32
N ALA A 44 -12.33 -16.39 -0.94
CA ALA A 44 -12.34 -17.30 0.20
C ALA A 44 -11.50 -18.56 -0.03
N THR A 45 -10.45 -18.46 -0.84
CA THR A 45 -9.32 -19.37 -0.73
C THR A 45 -8.77 -19.11 0.66
N ALA A 46 -8.98 -20.07 1.57
CA ALA A 46 -8.25 -20.10 2.81
C ALA A 46 -6.77 -20.24 2.45
N GLU A 47 -6.11 -19.11 2.21
CA GLU A 47 -4.66 -19.02 2.25
C GLU A 47 -4.29 -19.64 3.61
N PRO A 48 -3.50 -20.72 3.65
CA PRO A 48 -3.04 -21.24 4.91
C PRO A 48 -2.42 -20.07 5.67
N ALA A 49 -2.75 -19.92 6.95
CA ALA A 49 -2.16 -18.89 7.79
C ALA A 49 -0.65 -18.89 7.51
N ALA A 50 -0.13 -17.77 6.99
CA ALA A 50 1.22 -17.72 6.47
C ALA A 50 2.15 -18.29 7.55
N GLU A 51 2.80 -19.42 7.25
CA GLU A 51 3.81 -19.95 8.15
C GLU A 51 4.84 -18.83 8.37
N PRO A 52 5.36 -18.68 9.61
CA PRO A 52 6.30 -17.62 9.91
C PRO A 52 7.43 -17.69 8.89
N THR A 53 7.47 -16.71 7.99
CA THR A 53 8.45 -16.71 6.90
C THR A 53 9.83 -16.69 7.53
N GLU A 54 10.81 -17.28 6.84
CA GLU A 54 12.21 -17.09 7.22
C GLU A 54 12.47 -15.59 7.40
N ARG A 55 12.94 -15.26 8.60
CA ARG A 55 12.97 -13.92 9.14
C ARG A 55 13.85 -13.05 8.26
N GLY A 56 13.30 -11.95 7.72
CA GLY A 56 14.07 -11.04 6.87
C GLY A 56 15.17 -10.33 7.67
N PRO A 57 16.24 -9.83 7.02
CA PRO A 57 17.35 -9.13 7.68
C PRO A 57 16.90 -7.95 8.58
N ASN A 58 15.76 -7.32 8.26
CA ASN A 58 15.20 -6.24 9.07
C ASN A 58 14.70 -6.72 10.45
N ASP A 59 14.01 -7.85 10.47
CA ASP A 59 13.43 -8.44 11.68
C ASP A 59 14.49 -8.94 12.65
N ASP A 60 15.66 -9.34 12.13
CA ASP A 60 16.83 -9.70 12.92
C ASP A 60 17.45 -8.49 13.60
N ARG A 61 17.58 -7.36 12.88
CA ARG A 61 18.12 -6.11 13.45
C ARG A 61 17.25 -5.61 14.60
N MET A 62 15.93 -5.53 14.38
CA MET A 62 14.99 -5.03 15.40
C MET A 62 15.02 -5.81 16.73
N ARG A 63 15.33 -7.12 16.70
CA ARG A 63 15.47 -7.93 17.92
C ARG A 63 16.81 -7.77 18.62
N ARG A 64 17.86 -7.41 17.88
CA ARG A 64 19.18 -7.13 18.45
C ARG A 64 19.21 -5.73 19.08
N ASP A 65 18.48 -4.80 18.47
CA ASP A 65 18.41 -3.40 18.89
C ASP A 65 17.36 -3.18 20.01
N VAL A 66 17.30 -4.06 21.01
CA VAL A 66 16.43 -3.90 22.18
C VAL A 66 17.13 -2.98 23.19
N PRO A 67 16.55 -1.81 23.53
CA PRO A 67 17.15 -0.88 24.49
C PRO A 67 17.34 -1.52 25.87
N PRO A 68 18.42 -1.19 26.58
CA PRO A 68 18.61 -1.64 27.96
C PRO A 68 17.48 -1.10 28.84
N HIS A 69 16.91 -1.97 29.66
CA HIS A 69 15.99 -1.58 30.71
C HIS A 69 16.82 -1.08 31.90
N TRP A 70 16.50 0.12 32.38
CA TRP A 70 17.10 0.75 33.55
C TRP A 70 16.00 1.24 34.49
#